data_AF-A0A358PGN9-F1
#
_entry.id   AF-A0A358PGN9-F1
#
_cell.length_a   1.000
_cell.length_b   1.000
_cell.length_c   1.000
_cell.angle_alpha   90.00
_cell.angle_beta   90.00
_cell.angle_gamma   90.00
#
_symmetry.space_group_name_H-M   'P 1'
#
loop_
_entity.id
_entity.type
_entity.pdbx_description
1 polymer ?
#
loop_
_entity_poly.entity_id
_entity_poly.type
_entity_poly.pdbx_seq_one_letter_code
_entity_poly.pdbx_strand_id
1 'polypeptide(L)'
;DPVREGYDFIGWSGSFTGITANTVLVTQYEPASGILVGDVDGDGIVTAADALLVMRYCSDLAELTPEQLEAADFNGNGVVELIDALLILRAVI
;
A
#
# COMPACT_ATOMS: atom_id res chain seq x y z
N ASP A 1 -16.36 -0.74 -11.05
CA ASP A 1 -16.75 -0.12 -9.77
C ASP A 1 -16.23 1.32 -9.68
N PRO A 2 -16.83 2.18 -8.85
CA PRO A 2 -16.41 3.58 -8.73
C PRO A 2 -15.03 3.67 -8.07
N VAL A 3 -14.11 4.40 -8.72
CA VAL A 3 -12.71 4.52 -8.29
C VAL A 3 -12.49 5.84 -7.54
N ARG A 4 -11.81 5.77 -6.40
CA ARG A 4 -11.32 6.92 -5.64
C ARG A 4 -9.84 6.70 -5.35
N GLU A 5 -8.98 7.63 -5.77
CA GLU A 5 -7.53 7.55 -5.56
C GLU A 5 -7.20 7.36 -4.06
N GLY A 6 -6.37 6.36 -3.73
CA GLY A 6 -5.99 6.01 -2.36
C GLY A 6 -7.04 5.23 -1.55
N TYR A 7 -8.10 4.73 -2.17
CA TYR A 7 -9.18 4.02 -1.48
C TYR A 7 -9.67 2.79 -2.26
N ASP A 8 -9.76 1.65 -1.57
CA ASP A 8 -10.33 0.44 -2.10
C ASP A 8 -11.86 0.47 -2.00
N PHE A 9 -12.52 0.13 -3.11
CA PHE A 9 -13.98 0.03 -3.15
C PHE A 9 -14.43 -1.29 -2.51
N ILE A 10 -15.04 -1.18 -1.33
CA ILE A 10 -15.50 -2.35 -0.57
C ILE A 10 -16.96 -2.72 -0.86
N GLY A 11 -17.71 -1.86 -1.56
CA GLY A 11 -19.07 -2.15 -1.99
C GLY A 11 -20.05 -0.99 -1.80
N TRP A 12 -21.34 -1.31 -1.88
CA TRP A 12 -22.42 -0.36 -1.66
C TRP A 12 -23.01 -0.51 -0.26
N SER A 13 -23.61 0.55 0.28
CA SER A 13 -24.23 0.60 1.62
C SER A 13 -25.46 -0.28 1.80
N GLY A 14 -25.91 -0.99 0.75
CA GLY A 14 -27.14 -1.77 0.78
C GLY A 14 -27.30 -2.70 -0.43
N SER A 15 -28.40 -3.46 -0.41
CA SER A 15 -28.74 -4.41 -1.46
C SER A 15 -29.46 -3.75 -2.63
N PHE A 16 -29.22 -4.29 -3.83
CA PHE A 16 -29.95 -3.92 -5.06
C PHE A 16 -31.25 -4.72 -5.25
N THR A 17 -31.51 -5.71 -4.38
CA THR A 17 -32.65 -6.63 -4.53
C THR A 17 -33.85 -6.17 -3.73
N GLY A 18 -35.04 -6.16 -4.34
CA GLY A 18 -36.31 -5.90 -3.65
C GLY A 18 -36.64 -4.42 -3.41
N ILE A 19 -36.06 -3.50 -4.19
CA ILE A 19 -36.33 -2.06 -4.08
C ILE A 19 -37.71 -1.74 -4.68
N THR A 20 -38.68 -1.35 -3.83
CA THR A 20 -40.07 -1.02 -4.22
C THR A 20 -40.39 0.48 -4.18
N ALA A 21 -39.43 1.30 -3.77
CA ALA A 21 -39.52 2.76 -3.74
C ALA A 21 -38.13 3.39 -3.95
N ASN A 22 -38.08 4.70 -4.19
CA ASN A 22 -36.81 5.42 -4.38
C ASN A 22 -35.90 5.23 -3.16
N THR A 23 -34.65 4.83 -3.40
CA THR A 23 -33.64 4.66 -2.37
C THR A 23 -32.34 5.37 -2.77
N VAL A 24 -31.50 5.69 -1.79
CA VAL A 24 -30.15 6.22 -2.00
C VAL A 24 -29.16 5.20 -1.50
N LEU A 25 -28.26 4.77 -2.39
CA LEU A 25 -27.12 3.91 -2.04
C LEU A 25 -25.86 4.76 -1.99
N VAL A 26 -25.05 4.53 -0.97
CA VAL A 26 -23.77 5.21 -0.78
C VAL A 26 -22.66 4.23 -1.08
N THR A 27 -21.62 4.68 -1.78
CA THR A 27 -20.40 3.91 -1.98
C THR A 27 -19.64 3.80 -0.67
N GLN A 28 -19.18 2.60 -0.35
CA GLN A 28 -18.33 2.34 0.80
C GLN A 28 -16.89 2.13 0.33
N TYR A 29 -15.96 2.77 1.03
CA TYR A 29 -14.53 2.70 0.76
C TYR A 29 -13.78 2.43 2.05
N GLU A 30 -12.69 1.68 1.95
CA GLU A 30 -11.64 1.61 2.96
C GLU A 30 -10.39 2.32 2.40
N PRO A 31 -9.54 2.93 3.24
CA PRO A 31 -8.22 3.35 2.76
C PRO A 31 -7.59 2.14 2.06
N ALA A 32 -7.22 2.30 0.79
CA ALA A 32 -6.39 1.31 0.14
C ALA A 32 -5.16 1.20 1.03
N SER A 33 -4.92 0.02 1.63
CA SER A 33 -3.98 -0.14 2.74
C SER A 33 -2.78 0.77 2.55
N GLY A 34 -2.68 1.76 3.43
CA GLY A 34 -1.84 2.93 3.26
C GLY A 34 -0.40 2.50 3.12
N ILE A 35 0.09 2.51 1.89
CA ILE A 35 1.50 2.33 1.57
C ILE A 35 2.22 3.53 2.19
N LEU A 36 2.72 3.34 3.40
CA LEU A 36 3.63 4.28 4.00
C LEU A 36 4.96 4.07 3.30
N VAL A 37 5.39 5.06 2.53
CA VAL A 37 6.66 4.99 1.80
C VAL A 37 7.79 4.74 2.79
N GLY A 38 8.51 3.63 2.62
CA GLY A 38 9.55 3.13 3.50
C GLY A 38 9.13 2.10 4.54
N ASP A 39 7.84 1.86 4.73
CA ASP A 39 7.28 0.77 5.57
C ASP A 39 6.94 -0.41 4.65
N VAL A 40 7.92 -1.30 4.52
CA VAL A 40 7.91 -2.39 3.55
C VAL A 40 7.28 -3.64 4.17
N ASP A 41 7.29 -3.80 5.50
CA ASP A 41 6.58 -4.90 6.15
C ASP A 41 5.10 -4.60 6.50
N GLY A 42 4.70 -3.33 6.41
CA GLY A 42 3.32 -2.87 6.59
C GLY A 42 2.89 -2.79 8.05
N ASP A 43 3.83 -2.70 8.99
CA ASP A 43 3.54 -2.59 10.42
C ASP A 43 3.12 -1.18 10.87
N GLY A 44 3.20 -0.21 9.96
CA GLY A 44 2.85 1.20 10.17
C GLY A 44 4.01 2.07 10.64
N ILE A 45 5.23 1.52 10.74
CA ILE A 45 6.42 2.22 11.25
C ILE A 45 7.60 2.00 10.30
N VAL A 46 8.29 3.07 9.92
CA VAL A 46 9.52 2.96 9.12
C VAL A 46 10.70 2.61 10.02
N THR A 47 11.20 1.39 9.90
CA THR A 47 12.29 0.83 10.70
C THR A 47 13.46 0.32 9.87
N ALA A 48 14.54 -0.11 10.54
CA ALA A 48 15.64 -0.79 9.87
C ALA A 48 15.26 -2.18 9.34
N ALA A 49 14.14 -2.76 9.81
CA ALA A 49 13.64 -4.03 9.30
C ALA A 49 13.13 -3.89 7.86
N ASP A 50 12.50 -2.76 7.54
CA ASP A 50 12.02 -2.42 6.19
C ASP A 50 13.16 -2.31 5.21
N ALA A 51 14.20 -1.56 5.59
CA ALA A 51 15.41 -1.46 4.77
C ALA A 51 16.08 -2.82 4.56
N LEU A 52 16.08 -3.70 5.57
CA LEU A 52 16.62 -5.05 5.44
C LEU A 52 15.79 -5.89 4.46
N LEU A 53 14.46 -5.74 4.46
CA LEU A 53 13.56 -6.37 3.49
C LEU A 53 13.90 -5.95 2.05
N VAL A 54 14.14 -4.65 1.81
CA VAL A 54 14.60 -4.15 0.50
C VAL A 54 15.95 -4.74 0.11
N MET A 55 16.93 -4.79 1.03
CA MET A 55 18.24 -5.40 0.75
C MET A 55 18.14 -6.88 0.41
N ARG A 56 17.25 -7.62 1.09
CA ARG A 56 17.00 -9.04 0.81
C ARG A 56 16.33 -9.23 -0.54
N TYR A 57 15.40 -8.36 -0.91
CA TYR A 57 14.80 -8.33 -2.24
C TYR A 57 15.85 -8.09 -3.33
N CYS A 58 16.71 -7.07 -3.19
CA CYS A 58 17.79 -6.82 -4.14
C CYS A 58 18.83 -7.96 -4.23
N SER A 59 18.87 -8.86 -3.25
CA SER A 59 19.76 -10.02 -3.20
C SER A 59 19.09 -11.32 -3.65
N ASP A 60 17.86 -11.27 -4.20
CA ASP A 60 17.03 -12.43 -4.54
C ASP A 60 16.77 -13.38 -3.36
N LEU A 61 16.81 -12.86 -2.12
CA LEU A 61 16.57 -13.61 -0.87
C LEU A 61 15.14 -13.44 -0.33
N ALA A 62 14.34 -12.59 -0.97
CA ALA A 62 12.94 -12.34 -0.64
C ALA A 62 12.19 -11.86 -1.89
N GLU A 63 10.90 -12.20 -2.00
CA GLU A 63 9.98 -11.63 -2.97
C GLU A 63 9.07 -10.64 -2.24
N LEU A 64 8.84 -9.47 -2.84
CA LEU A 64 7.96 -8.43 -2.31
C LEU A 64 6.64 -8.44 -3.07
N THR A 65 5.53 -8.13 -2.38
CA THR A 65 4.25 -7.91 -3.05
C THR A 65 4.26 -6.59 -3.83
N PRO A 66 3.32 -6.36 -4.78
CA PRO A 66 3.23 -5.10 -5.51
C PRO A 66 3.15 -3.86 -4.59
N GLU A 67 2.42 -3.97 -3.49
CA GLU A 67 2.26 -2.91 -2.50
C GLU A 67 3.57 -2.65 -1.75
N GLN A 68 4.31 -3.71 -1.41
CA GLN A 68 5.63 -3.60 -0.77
C GLN A 68 6.68 -3.02 -1.73
N LEU A 69 6.57 -3.28 -3.03
CA LEU A 69 7.44 -2.67 -4.05
C LEU A 69 7.21 -1.16 -4.14
N GLU A 70 5.96 -0.73 -4.04
CA GLU A 70 5.62 0.70 -4.01
C GLU A 70 6.06 1.36 -2.69
N ALA A 71 6.00 0.65 -1.55
CA ALA A 71 6.59 1.12 -0.30
C ALA A 71 8.13 1.18 -0.35
N ALA A 72 8.74 0.22 -1.06
CA ALA A 72 10.19 0.08 -1.16
C ALA A 72 10.85 1.07 -2.12
N ASP A 73 10.13 1.62 -3.10
CA ASP A 73 10.62 2.71 -3.96
C ASP A 73 10.56 4.05 -3.22
N PHE A 74 11.49 4.21 -2.28
CA PHE A 74 11.53 5.37 -1.39
C PHE A 74 11.85 6.67 -2.14
N ASN A 75 12.63 6.58 -3.21
CA ASN A 75 13.03 7.75 -3.99
C ASN A 75 12.04 8.11 -5.12
N GLY A 76 11.11 7.21 -5.46
CA GLY A 76 10.05 7.41 -6.43
C GLY A 76 10.52 7.38 -7.89
N ASN A 77 11.61 6.66 -8.20
CA ASN A 77 12.14 6.55 -9.56
C ASN A 77 11.51 5.39 -10.35
N GLY A 78 10.63 4.62 -9.73
CA GLY A 78 9.98 3.43 -10.28
C GLY A 78 10.85 2.17 -10.27
N VAL A 79 11.99 2.17 -9.56
CA VAL A 79 12.93 1.04 -9.47
C VAL A 79 13.37 0.85 -8.03
N VAL A 80 13.11 -0.32 -7.46
CA VAL A 80 13.55 -0.67 -6.11
C VAL A 80 15.00 -1.13 -6.14
N GLU A 81 15.91 -0.34 -5.58
CA GLU A 81 17.36 -0.60 -5.53
C GLU A 81 17.93 -0.46 -4.12
N LEU A 82 19.22 -0.79 -3.95
CA LEU A 82 19.95 -0.60 -2.68
C LEU A 82 19.98 0.85 -2.20
N ILE A 83 19.79 1.83 -3.10
CA ILE A 83 19.68 3.24 -2.74
C ILE A 83 18.44 3.49 -1.90
N ASP A 84 17.31 2.85 -2.20
CA ASP A 84 16.09 3.00 -1.42
C ASP A 84 16.26 2.44 -0.01
N ALA A 85 16.89 1.27 0.12
CA ALA A 85 17.21 0.71 1.42
C ALA A 85 18.08 1.65 2.28
N LEU A 86 19.04 2.36 1.65
CA LEU A 86 19.88 3.34 2.34
C LEU A 86 19.09 4.59 2.76
N LEU A 87 18.14 5.03 1.93
CA LEU A 87 17.27 6.17 2.25
C LEU A 87 16.29 5.83 3.38
N ILE A 88 15.70 4.63 3.36
CA ILE A 88 14.87 4.10 4.44
C ILE A 88 15.67 4.03 5.74
N LEU A 89 16.90 3.49 5.72
CA LEU A 89 17.80 3.46 6.90
C LEU A 89 18.06 4.85 7.49
N ARG A 90 18.08 5.88 6.65
CA ARG A 90 18.26 7.27 7.09
C ARG A 90 16.97 7.89 7.63
N ALA A 91 15.82 7.38 7.22
CA ALA A 91 14.49 7.83 7.60
C ALA A 91 13.90 7.09 8.82
N VAL A 92 14.59 6.05 9.32
CA VAL A 92 14.17 5.27 10.50
C VAL A 92 13.89 6.18 11.70
N ILE A 93 12.78 5.90 12.39
CA ILE A 93 12.25 6.67 13.53
C ILE A 93 12.40 5.88 14.84
#